data_AF-A0A958LMJ0-F1
#
_entry.id   AF-A0A958LMJ0-F1
#
_cell.length_a   1.000
_cell.length_b   1.000
_cell.length_c   1.000
_cell.angle_alpha   90.00
_cell.angle_beta   90.00
_cell.angle_gamma   90.00
#
_symmetry.space_group_name_H-M   'P 1'
#
loop_
_entity.id
_entity.type
_entity.pdbx_description
1 polymer ?
#
loop_
_entity_poly.entity_id
_entity_poly.type
_entity_poly.pdbx_seq_one_letter_code
_entity_poly.pdbx_strand_id
1 'polypeptide(L)'
;VNSETDFVARNEEFQKFVNDIAMHIAALGPSYVREDEIPEDVRSKEREVLKAKALEEGKKAEFLDKILDGQMSKWAAETCLMGQKYVKNPDITVEKYLQEVIARIGENIVIRRFARYELGEGLEKKQENFAEEVAAQIKG
;
A
#
# COMPACT_ATOMS: atom_id res chain seq x y z
N VAL A 1 -16.39 -0.64 3.27
CA VAL A 1 -16.48 -2.10 3.05
C VAL A 1 -17.95 -2.44 2.99
N ASN A 2 -18.37 -3.25 2.01
CA ASN A 2 -19.77 -3.57 1.79
C ASN A 2 -20.02 -5.04 2.12
N SER A 3 -21.17 -5.34 2.74
CA SER A 3 -21.80 -6.65 2.89
C SER A 3 -23.15 -6.66 2.16
N GLU A 4 -23.80 -7.81 2.05
CA GLU A 4 -25.12 -7.93 1.40
C GLU A 4 -26.24 -7.48 2.33
N THR A 5 -26.14 -7.79 3.63
CA THR A 5 -27.15 -7.42 4.63
C THR A 5 -26.61 -6.50 5.73
N ASP A 6 -27.52 -5.78 6.38
CA ASP A 6 -27.22 -4.94 7.55
C ASP A 6 -26.99 -5.77 8.82
N PHE A 7 -27.53 -7.00 8.86
CA PHE A 7 -27.25 -7.98 9.91
C PHE A 7 -25.76 -8.32 9.97
N VAL A 8 -25.15 -8.64 8.83
CA VAL A 8 -23.69 -8.88 8.76
C VAL A 8 -22.89 -7.65 9.10
N ALA A 9 -23.32 -6.46 8.68
CA ALA A 9 -22.60 -5.22 8.98
C ALA A 9 -22.48 -4.95 10.50
N ARG A 10 -23.40 -5.48 11.31
CA ARG A 10 -23.39 -5.38 12.78
C ARG A 10 -22.65 -6.52 13.47
N ASN A 11 -22.31 -7.58 12.76
CA ASN A 11 -21.59 -8.72 13.32
C ASN A 11 -20.17 -8.32 13.79
N GLU A 12 -19.74 -8.83 14.94
CA GLU A 12 -18.43 -8.50 15.53
C GLU A 12 -17.25 -8.93 14.66
N GLU A 13 -17.35 -10.06 13.96
CA GLU A 13 -16.32 -10.54 13.04
C GLU A 13 -16.17 -9.61 11.84
N PHE A 14 -17.29 -9.12 11.28
CA PHE A 14 -17.26 -8.13 10.21
C PHE A 14 -16.63 -6.82 10.68
N GLN A 15 -17.05 -6.29 11.84
CA GLN A 15 -16.49 -5.05 12.38
C GLN A 15 -14.99 -5.18 12.67
N LYS A 16 -14.57 -6.32 13.23
CA LYS A 16 -13.16 -6.63 13.46
C LYS A 16 -12.37 -6.65 12.16
N PHE A 17 -12.90 -7.32 11.12
CA PHE A 17 -12.27 -7.32 9.79
C PHE A 17 -12.09 -5.89 9.26
N VAL A 18 -13.12 -5.05 9.33
CA VAL A 18 -13.02 -3.66 8.86
C VAL A 18 -11.96 -2.86 9.63
N ASN A 19 -11.90 -3.03 10.95
CA ASN A 19 -10.88 -2.38 11.79
C ASN A 19 -9.46 -2.84 11.42
N ASP A 20 -9.29 -4.15 11.26
CA ASP A 20 -8.04 -4.80 10.89
C ASP A 20 -7.52 -4.30 9.53
N ILE A 21 -8.40 -4.17 8.54
CA ILE A 21 -8.07 -3.61 7.23
C ILE A 21 -7.73 -2.12 7.32
N ALA A 22 -8.47 -1.34 8.10
CA ALA A 22 -8.17 0.09 8.28
C ALA A 22 -6.79 0.30 8.93
N MET A 23 -6.46 -0.51 9.93
CA MET A 23 -5.14 -0.48 10.59
C MET A 23 -4.02 -0.89 9.61
N HIS A 24 -4.27 -1.92 8.79
CA HIS A 24 -3.34 -2.34 7.74
C HIS A 24 -3.06 -1.22 6.73
N ILE A 25 -4.11 -0.56 6.23
CA ILE A 25 -3.99 0.58 5.32
C ILE A 25 -3.20 1.72 5.97
N ALA A 26 -3.49 2.05 7.23
CA ALA A 26 -2.76 3.09 7.96
C ALA A 26 -1.25 2.77 8.04
N ALA A 27 -0.90 1.50 8.27
CA ALA A 27 0.47 1.04 8.44
C ALA A 27 1.26 0.95 7.11
N LEU A 28 0.66 0.45 6.04
CA LEU A 28 1.39 0.17 4.79
C LEU A 28 1.16 1.19 3.67
N GLY A 29 0.13 2.03 3.77
CA GLY A 29 -0.15 3.06 2.77
C GLY A 29 -0.32 2.57 1.32
N PRO A 30 -1.15 1.53 1.05
CA PRO A 30 -1.50 1.19 -0.32
C PRO A 30 -2.12 2.39 -1.04
N SER A 31 -1.94 2.47 -2.36
CA SER A 31 -2.54 3.54 -3.19
C SER A 31 -3.81 3.08 -3.91
N TYR A 32 -3.94 1.78 -4.18
CA TYR A 32 -5.08 1.20 -4.89
C TYR A 32 -5.68 0.04 -4.11
N VAL A 33 -6.93 -0.34 -4.37
CA VAL A 33 -7.50 -1.57 -3.78
C VAL A 33 -6.96 -2.78 -4.54
N ARG A 34 -6.95 -2.73 -5.87
CA ARG A 34 -6.61 -3.85 -6.78
C ARG A 34 -5.69 -3.41 -7.92
N GLU A 35 -5.09 -4.37 -8.61
CA GLU A 35 -4.17 -4.11 -9.72
C GLU A 35 -4.86 -3.52 -10.96
N ASP A 36 -6.12 -3.86 -11.18
CA ASP A 36 -6.94 -3.33 -12.29
C ASP A 36 -7.38 -1.88 -12.08
N GLU A 37 -7.19 -1.34 -10.87
CA GLU A 37 -7.43 0.07 -10.55
C GLU A 37 -6.19 0.94 -10.82
N ILE A 38 -5.03 0.34 -11.17
CA ILE A 38 -3.81 1.08 -11.51
C ILE A 38 -3.95 1.67 -12.92
N PRO A 39 -3.84 3.00 -13.10
CA PRO A 39 -3.84 3.62 -14.41
C PRO A 39 -2.63 3.18 -15.26
N GLU A 40 -2.84 2.98 -16.56
CA GLU A 40 -1.80 2.51 -17.47
C GLU A 40 -0.62 3.48 -17.58
N ASP A 41 -0.86 4.79 -17.45
CA ASP A 41 0.21 5.79 -17.46
C ASP A 41 1.09 5.69 -16.21
N VAL A 42 0.52 5.38 -15.05
CA VAL A 42 1.27 5.13 -13.80
C VAL A 42 2.09 3.85 -13.95
N ARG A 43 1.47 2.78 -14.49
CA ARG A 43 2.13 1.49 -14.72
C ARG A 43 3.32 1.62 -15.69
N SER A 44 3.14 2.38 -16.77
CA SER A 44 4.19 2.63 -17.76
C SER A 44 5.34 3.46 -17.18
N LYS A 45 5.03 4.53 -16.43
CA LYS A 45 6.05 5.35 -15.74
C LYS A 45 6.89 4.52 -14.77
N GLU A 46 6.24 3.71 -13.93
CA GLU A 46 6.97 2.87 -12.99
C GLU A 46 7.87 1.86 -13.72
N ARG A 47 7.37 1.26 -14.81
CA ARG A 47 8.16 0.33 -15.62
C ARG A 47 9.42 0.99 -16.20
N GLU A 48 9.31 2.24 -16.66
CA GLU A 48 10.46 3.02 -17.14
C GLU A 48 11.47 3.30 -16.03
N VAL A 49 11.01 3.67 -14.83
CA VAL A 49 11.86 3.90 -13.65
C VAL A 49 12.61 2.63 -13.27
N LEU A 50 11.92 1.49 -13.18
CA LEU A 50 12.53 0.20 -12.87
C LEU A 50 13.52 -0.24 -13.95
N LYS A 51 13.22 0.04 -15.22
CA LYS A 51 14.13 -0.23 -16.34
C LYS A 51 15.41 0.59 -16.25
N ALA A 52 15.29 1.89 -15.99
CA ALA A 52 16.44 2.76 -15.79
C ALA A 52 17.32 2.25 -14.64
N LYS A 53 16.71 1.94 -13.49
CA LYS A 53 17.41 1.38 -12.33
C LYS A 53 18.11 0.06 -12.63
N ALA A 54 17.46 -0.85 -13.35
CA ALA A 54 18.04 -2.13 -13.71
C ALA A 54 19.27 -2.00 -14.65
N LEU A 55 19.24 -1.02 -15.56
CA LEU A 55 20.36 -0.72 -16.45
C LEU A 55 21.53 -0.08 -15.70
N GLU A 56 21.27 0.84 -14.76
CA GLU A 56 22.28 1.42 -13.87
C GLU A 56 22.95 0.35 -12.99
N GLU A 57 22.19 -0.64 -12.52
CA GLU A 57 22.69 -1.80 -11.78
C GLU A 57 23.50 -2.79 -12.66
N GLY A 58 23.68 -2.50 -13.96
CA GLY A 58 24.50 -3.30 -14.87
C GLY A 58 23.86 -4.62 -15.31
N LYS A 59 22.54 -4.76 -15.22
CA LYS A 59 21.84 -5.98 -15.62
C LYS A 59 21.83 -6.13 -17.14
N LYS A 60 22.06 -7.36 -17.62
CA LYS A 60 22.12 -7.69 -19.06
C LYS A 60 20.73 -7.55 -19.71
N ALA A 61 20.70 -7.00 -20.92
CA ALA A 61 19.48 -6.81 -21.71
C ALA A 61 18.67 -8.10 -21.92
N GLU A 62 19.33 -9.25 -22.04
CA GLU A 62 18.69 -10.56 -22.26
C GLU A 62 17.76 -10.99 -21.11
N PHE A 63 18.04 -10.58 -19.87
CA PHE A 63 17.20 -10.88 -18.70
C PHE A 63 16.35 -9.70 -18.24
N LEU A 64 16.49 -8.54 -18.90
CA LEU A 64 15.90 -7.29 -18.43
C LEU A 64 14.38 -7.37 -18.37
N ASP A 65 13.74 -7.90 -19.40
CA ASP A 65 12.27 -8.01 -19.45
C ASP A 65 11.73 -8.91 -18.33
N LYS A 66 12.33 -10.09 -18.12
CA LYS A 66 11.91 -11.01 -17.06
C LYS A 66 12.12 -10.42 -15.66
N ILE A 67 13.19 -9.64 -15.47
CA ILE A 67 13.45 -8.94 -14.21
C ILE A 67 12.41 -7.84 -14.00
N LEU A 68 12.09 -7.07 -15.04
CA LEU A 68 11.07 -6.02 -14.97
C LEU A 68 9.69 -6.60 -14.67
N ASP A 69 9.29 -7.70 -15.29
CA ASP A 69 8.00 -8.33 -15.03
C ASP A 69 7.87 -8.75 -13.55
N GLY A 70 8.94 -9.33 -12.98
CA GLY A 70 8.98 -9.68 -11.56
C GLY A 70 8.93 -8.45 -10.64
N GLN A 71 9.65 -7.38 -10.98
CA GLN A 71 9.64 -6.14 -10.20
C GLN A 71 8.28 -5.41 -10.30
N MET A 72 7.66 -5.41 -11.48
CA MET A 72 6.32 -4.84 -11.69
C MET A 72 5.26 -5.62 -10.93
N SER A 73 5.34 -6.95 -10.91
CA SER A 73 4.44 -7.78 -10.10
C SER A 73 4.63 -7.50 -8.60
N LYS A 74 5.88 -7.38 -8.14
CA LYS A 74 6.16 -7.01 -6.75
C LYS A 74 5.62 -5.62 -6.41
N TRP A 75 5.89 -4.62 -7.25
CA TRP A 75 5.42 -3.26 -7.07
C TRP A 75 3.89 -3.19 -7.01
N ALA A 76 3.20 -3.91 -7.91
CA ALA A 76 1.75 -3.99 -7.91
C ALA A 76 1.23 -4.59 -6.60
N ALA A 77 1.85 -5.68 -6.11
CA ALA A 77 1.49 -6.29 -4.83
C ALA A 77 1.77 -5.40 -3.61
N GLU A 78 2.78 -4.54 -3.67
CA GLU A 78 3.10 -3.57 -2.60
C GLU A 78 2.19 -2.33 -2.65
N THR A 79 1.73 -1.94 -3.84
CA THR A 79 0.92 -0.73 -4.04
C THR A 79 -0.58 -0.99 -3.90
N CYS A 80 -1.04 -2.21 -4.20
CA CYS A 80 -2.44 -2.61 -4.14
C CYS A 80 -2.75 -3.36 -2.84
N LEU A 81 -3.75 -2.87 -2.09
CA LEU A 81 -4.19 -3.44 -0.82
C LEU A 81 -4.40 -4.96 -0.87
N MET A 82 -5.08 -5.47 -1.89
CA MET A 82 -5.43 -6.90 -1.97
C MET A 82 -4.20 -7.82 -2.13
N GLY A 83 -3.14 -7.32 -2.76
CA GLY A 83 -1.89 -8.06 -2.97
C GLY A 83 -0.93 -8.03 -1.78
N GLN A 84 -1.13 -7.09 -0.85
CA GLN A 84 -0.25 -6.91 0.31
C GLN A 84 -0.31 -8.10 1.27
N LYS A 85 0.83 -8.39 1.90
CA LYS A 85 0.91 -9.34 3.03
C LYS A 85 0.24 -8.75 4.26
N TYR A 86 -0.66 -9.51 4.88
CA TYR A 86 -1.47 -8.99 5.96
C TYR A 86 -0.62 -8.74 7.23
N VAL A 87 -0.69 -7.51 7.77
CA VAL A 87 0.20 -7.07 8.88
C VAL A 87 0.09 -7.91 10.15
N LYS A 88 -1.08 -8.46 10.46
CA LYS A 88 -1.25 -9.33 11.65
C LYS A 88 -0.93 -10.80 11.35
N ASN A 89 -0.86 -11.19 10.08
CA ASN A 89 -0.47 -12.53 9.65
C ASN A 89 0.21 -12.48 8.28
N PRO A 90 1.54 -12.28 8.23
CA PRO A 90 2.29 -12.11 6.98
C PRO A 90 2.33 -13.33 6.07
N ASP A 91 1.89 -14.50 6.54
CA ASP A 91 1.82 -15.72 5.73
C ASP A 91 0.76 -15.60 4.62
N ILE A 92 -0.29 -14.82 4.87
CA ILE A 92 -1.42 -14.63 3.95
C ILE A 92 -1.46 -13.20 3.38
N THR A 93 -2.13 -13.04 2.25
CA THR A 93 -2.45 -11.73 1.69
C THR A 93 -3.74 -11.18 2.28
N VAL A 94 -3.97 -9.87 2.12
CA VAL A 94 -5.27 -9.25 2.45
C VAL A 94 -6.41 -9.89 1.66
N GLU A 95 -6.19 -10.24 0.40
CA GLU A 95 -7.18 -10.98 -0.39
C GLU A 95 -7.54 -12.32 0.25
N LYS A 96 -6.53 -13.11 0.67
CA LYS A 96 -6.79 -14.39 1.31
C LYS A 96 -7.54 -14.21 2.64
N TYR A 97 -7.17 -13.20 3.42
CA TYR A 97 -7.88 -12.86 4.65
C TYR A 97 -9.35 -12.50 4.40
N LEU A 98 -9.63 -11.68 3.37
CA LEU A 98 -11.00 -11.36 2.95
C LEU A 98 -11.78 -12.63 2.60
N GLN A 99 -11.20 -13.54 1.81
CA GLN A 99 -11.85 -14.79 1.43
C GLN A 99 -12.16 -15.70 2.63
N GLU A 100 -11.28 -15.74 3.62
CA GLU A 100 -11.53 -16.48 4.87
C GLU A 100 -12.69 -15.90 5.67
N VAL A 101 -12.81 -14.57 5.72
CA VAL A 101 -13.92 -13.89 6.40
C VAL A 101 -15.23 -14.10 5.66
N ILE A 102 -15.23 -14.01 4.32
CA ILE A 102 -16.40 -14.34 3.48
C ILE A 102 -16.88 -15.77 3.76
N ALA A 103 -15.96 -16.75 3.80
CA ALA A 103 -16.30 -18.14 4.04
C ALA A 103 -16.90 -18.40 5.44
N ARG A 104 -16.51 -17.64 6.45
CA ARG A 104 -17.05 -17.76 7.82
C ARG A 104 -18.40 -17.07 7.98
N ILE A 105 -18.55 -15.88 7.39
CA ILE A 105 -19.78 -15.09 7.48
C ILE A 105 -20.87 -15.65 6.56
N GLY A 106 -20.49 -16.21 5.40
CA GLY A 106 -21.42 -16.75 4.42
C GLY A 106 -22.07 -15.69 3.51
N GLU A 107 -21.51 -14.47 3.47
CA GLU A 107 -21.94 -13.40 2.57
C GLU A 107 -20.75 -12.83 1.79
N ASN A 108 -21.01 -12.32 0.59
CA ASN A 108 -19.98 -11.62 -0.17
C ASN A 108 -19.59 -10.30 0.51
N ILE A 109 -18.29 -10.06 0.65
CA ILE A 109 -17.73 -8.84 1.25
C ILE A 109 -16.78 -8.19 0.25
N VAL A 110 -16.94 -6.88 0.06
CA VAL A 110 -16.14 -6.12 -0.93
C VAL A 110 -15.51 -4.90 -0.28
N ILE A 111 -14.18 -4.80 -0.39
CA ILE A 111 -13.47 -3.53 -0.17
C ILE A 111 -13.65 -2.69 -1.43
N ARG A 112 -14.37 -1.56 -1.30
CA ARG A 112 -14.74 -0.68 -2.42
C ARG A 112 -13.77 0.48 -2.62
N ARG A 113 -13.36 1.12 -1.53
CA ARG A 113 -12.46 2.28 -1.50
C ARG A 113 -11.93 2.47 -0.08
N PHE A 114 -10.81 3.15 0.03
CA PHE A 114 -10.28 3.66 1.30
C PHE A 114 -9.76 5.08 1.11
N ALA A 115 -9.50 5.75 2.22
CA ALA A 115 -8.76 7.01 2.26
C ALA A 115 -7.77 6.91 3.43
N ARG A 116 -6.54 7.35 3.19
CA ARG A 116 -5.49 7.45 4.20
C ARG A 116 -4.99 8.89 4.19
N TYR A 117 -4.87 9.48 5.38
CA TYR A 117 -4.32 10.80 5.55
C TYR A 117 -3.11 10.69 6.48
N GLU A 118 -2.00 11.30 6.10
CA GLU A 118 -0.79 11.37 6.91
C GLU A 118 -0.44 12.83 7.19
N LEU A 119 -0.28 13.18 8.48
CA LEU A 119 0.07 14.54 8.87
C LEU A 119 1.49 14.86 8.42
N GLY A 120 1.64 15.89 7.59
CA GLY A 120 2.94 16.28 7.03
C GLY A 120 3.25 15.69 5.67
N GLU A 121 2.30 14.95 5.07
CA GLU A 121 2.43 14.49 3.68
C GLU A 121 2.64 15.68 2.73
N GLY A 122 3.73 15.64 1.96
CA GLY A 122 4.11 16.72 1.04
C GLY A 122 4.71 17.98 1.68
N LEU A 123 4.91 18.02 3.00
CA LEU A 123 5.65 19.09 3.66
C LEU A 123 7.14 18.77 3.73
N GLU A 124 7.97 19.64 3.16
CA GLU A 124 9.41 19.60 3.45
C GLU A 124 9.62 19.86 4.94
N LYS A 125 10.24 18.90 5.64
CA LYS A 125 10.66 19.10 7.02
C LYS A 125 11.62 20.29 7.04
N LYS A 126 11.22 21.38 7.71
CA LYS A 126 12.15 22.44 8.07
C LYS A 126 13.28 21.82 8.89
N GLN A 127 14.46 21.77 8.30
CA GLN A 127 15.67 21.37 9.00
C GLN A 127 16.18 22.62 9.72
N GLU A 128 15.60 22.92 10.88
CA GLU A 128 16.10 24.02 11.71
C GLU A 128 17.43 23.56 12.32
N ASN A 129 18.53 24.14 11.83
CA ASN A 129 19.86 23.91 12.37
C ASN A 129 19.95 24.63 13.72
N PHE A 130 19.52 23.94 14.78
CA PHE A 130 19.50 24.45 16.16
C PHE A 130 20.86 25.04 16.58
N ALA A 131 21.97 24.56 16.01
CA ALA A 131 23.31 25.09 16.26
C ALA A 131 23.50 26.51 15.69
N GLU A 132 22.90 26.83 14.54
CA GLU A 132 22.94 28.18 13.95
C GLU A 132 22.06 29.16 14.73
N GLU A 133 20.90 28.71 15.21
CA GLU A 133 19.99 29.52 16.02
C GLU A 133 20.62 29.88 17.39
N VAL A 134 21.25 28.90 18.05
CA VAL A 134 22.00 29.12 19.30
C VAL A 134 23.21 30.02 19.07
N ALA A 135 23.94 29.86 17.97
CA ALA A 135 25.08 30.72 17.65
C ALA A 135 24.68 32.17 17.35
N ALA A 136 23.47 32.40 16.79
CA ALA A 136 22.93 33.73 16.54
C ALA A 136 22.51 34.44 17.84
N GLN A 137 21.98 33.72 18.83
CA GLN A 137 21.59 34.30 20.12
C GLN A 137 22.76 34.65 21.05
N ILE A 138 23.92 34.00 20.91
CA ILE A 138 25.12 34.28 21.74
C ILE A 138 25.91 35.51 21.21
N LYS A 139 25.68 35.92 19.96
CA LYS A 139 26.38 37.05 19.32
C LYS A 139 25.62 38.39 19.38
N GLY A 140 24.44 38.44 20.00
CA GLY A 140 23.68 39.66 20.30
C GLY A 140 23.77 40.00 21.78
#